data_AF-A0A819ZUF2-F1
#
_entry.id   AF-A0A819ZUF2-F1
#
_cell.length_a   1.000
_cell.length_b   1.000
_cell.length_c   1.000
_cell.angle_alpha   90.00
_cell.angle_beta   90.00
_cell.angle_gamma   90.00
#
_symmetry.space_group_name_H-M   'P 1'
#
loop_
_entity.id
_entity.type
_entity.pdbx_description
1 polymer ?
#
loop_
_entity_poly.entity_id
_entity_poly.type
_entity_poly.pdbx_seq_one_letter_code
_entity_poly.pdbx_strand_id
1 'polypeptide(L)'
;ISTNGYLSTSLSKDVALQFTDKSTDTETSVIFEIECDLGKTNSVIMASIAHYSKHSDEQEVLFDLDAAFEILSVEKNSSLNGLVVKLKATDEGAELAQEYIQYHDRKLNTTSVVIMFGYLLAEVG
;
A
#
# COMPACT_ATOMS: atom_id res chain seq x y z
N ILE A 1 -2.37 4.96 0.39
CA ILE A 1 -3.22 3.98 1.09
C ILE A 1 -2.30 3.25 2.05
N SER A 2 -2.65 3.15 3.33
CA SER A 2 -1.92 2.31 4.28
C SER A 2 -2.80 1.13 4.61
N THR A 3 -2.41 -0.05 4.16
CA THR A 3 -3.02 -1.29 4.60
C THR A 3 -2.28 -1.68 5.88
N ASN A 4 -2.95 -1.67 7.02
CA ASN A 4 -2.40 -2.19 8.29
C ASN A 4 -2.27 -3.73 8.28
N GLY A 5 -1.94 -4.30 7.11
CA GLY A 5 -2.03 -5.69 6.72
C GLY A 5 -1.40 -5.90 5.34
N TYR A 6 -1.05 -7.14 5.00
CA TYR A 6 -0.66 -7.48 3.63
C TYR A 6 -1.74 -7.07 2.63
N LEU A 7 -1.34 -6.58 1.47
CA LEU A 7 -2.27 -6.23 0.40
C LEU A 7 -2.29 -7.36 -0.64
N SER A 8 -3.36 -8.16 -0.60
CA SER A 8 -3.62 -9.21 -1.58
C SER A 8 -4.19 -8.60 -2.86
N THR A 9 -3.59 -8.96 -4.00
CA THR A 9 -3.96 -8.48 -5.33
C THR A 9 -3.91 -9.63 -6.33
N SER A 10 -4.45 -9.42 -7.53
CA SER A 10 -4.49 -10.42 -8.59
C SER A 10 -3.86 -9.85 -9.86
N LEU A 11 -3.07 -10.66 -10.57
CA LEU A 11 -2.61 -10.33 -11.93
C LEU A 11 -3.75 -10.40 -12.95
N SER A 12 -4.80 -11.16 -12.66
CA SER A 12 -6.00 -11.28 -13.49
C SER A 12 -7.00 -10.18 -13.16
N LYS A 13 -7.25 -9.31 -14.14
CA LYS A 13 -8.28 -8.27 -14.06
C LYS A 13 -9.66 -8.87 -13.83
N ASP A 14 -10.00 -9.94 -14.54
CA ASP A 14 -11.32 -10.57 -14.44
C ASP A 14 -11.60 -11.09 -13.02
N VAL A 15 -10.59 -11.65 -12.36
CA VAL A 15 -10.69 -12.08 -10.95
C VAL A 15 -10.91 -10.86 -10.04
N ALA A 16 -10.14 -9.78 -10.23
CA ALA A 16 -10.30 -8.56 -9.44
C ALA A 16 -11.71 -7.95 -9.58
N LEU A 17 -12.30 -8.01 -10.79
CA LEU A 17 -13.65 -7.51 -11.05
C LEU A 17 -14.75 -8.31 -10.34
N GLN A 18 -14.56 -9.61 -10.10
CA GLN A 18 -15.53 -10.42 -9.36
C GLN A 18 -15.76 -9.91 -7.92
N PHE A 19 -14.79 -9.18 -7.36
CA PHE A 19 -14.92 -8.54 -6.04
C PHE A 19 -15.73 -7.24 -6.08
N THR A 20 -16.03 -6.70 -7.28
CA THR A 20 -16.81 -5.46 -7.45
C THR A 20 -18.30 -5.67 -7.67
N ASP A 21 -18.72 -6.88 -8.06
CA ASP A 21 -20.13 -7.21 -8.31
C ASP A 21 -20.99 -7.25 -7.04
N LYS A 22 -20.39 -7.06 -5.86
CA LYS A 22 -21.09 -7.06 -4.56
C LYS A 22 -21.55 -5.66 -4.10
N SER A 23 -21.30 -4.60 -4.87
CA SER A 23 -21.74 -3.26 -4.47
C SER A 23 -23.26 -3.16 -4.45
N THR A 24 -23.80 -2.81 -3.29
CA THR A 24 -25.20 -2.37 -3.16
C THR A 24 -25.33 -0.93 -3.66
N ASP A 25 -26.56 -0.45 -3.93
CA ASP A 25 -26.83 0.93 -4.41
C ASP A 25 -26.23 2.05 -3.50
N THR A 26 -25.79 1.70 -2.29
CA THR A 26 -25.19 2.61 -1.31
C THR A 26 -23.66 2.61 -1.28
N GLU A 27 -22.98 1.67 -1.95
CA GLU A 27 -21.52 1.53 -1.92
C GLU A 27 -20.94 1.68 -3.33
N THR A 28 -19.93 2.55 -3.49
CA THR A 28 -19.24 2.68 -4.78
C THR A 28 -18.12 1.65 -4.87
N SER A 29 -18.18 0.77 -5.87
CA SER A 29 -17.08 -0.16 -6.17
C SER A 29 -15.81 0.60 -6.57
N VAL A 30 -14.68 0.20 -5.98
CA VAL A 30 -13.37 0.77 -6.27
C VAL A 30 -12.41 -0.35 -6.68
N ILE A 31 -11.78 -0.19 -7.84
CA ILE A 31 -10.68 -1.04 -8.31
C ILE A 31 -9.37 -0.27 -8.17
N PHE A 32 -8.38 -0.90 -7.56
CA PHE A 32 -7.01 -0.43 -7.54
C PHE A 32 -6.22 -1.15 -8.64
N GLU A 33 -5.73 -0.39 -9.62
CA GLU A 33 -4.90 -0.91 -10.71
C GLU A 33 -3.46 -0.47 -10.42
N ILE A 34 -2.61 -1.41 -10.00
CA ILE A 34 -1.28 -1.15 -9.46
C ILE A 34 -0.22 -1.48 -10.51
N GLU A 35 0.55 -0.48 -10.91
CA GLU A 35 1.76 -0.67 -11.70
C GLU A 35 2.97 -0.87 -10.77
N CYS A 36 3.72 -1.94 -10.99
CA CYS A 36 4.97 -2.19 -10.26
C CYS A 36 6.10 -2.49 -11.25
N ASP A 37 7.10 -1.62 -11.28
CA ASP A 37 8.30 -1.78 -12.11
C ASP A 37 9.41 -2.42 -11.28
N LEU A 38 9.49 -3.75 -11.35
CA LEU A 38 10.49 -4.57 -10.67
C LEU A 38 11.95 -4.18 -10.99
N GLY A 39 12.19 -3.44 -12.07
CA GLY A 39 13.54 -2.96 -12.43
C GLY A 39 13.91 -1.62 -11.80
N LYS A 40 12.95 -0.90 -11.22
CA LYS A 40 13.15 0.46 -10.67
C LYS A 40 12.86 0.57 -9.18
N THR A 41 12.05 -0.32 -8.64
CA THR A 41 11.60 -0.26 -7.24
C THR A 41 12.37 -1.29 -6.41
N ASN A 42 13.16 -0.81 -5.43
CA ASN A 42 14.03 -1.67 -4.62
C ASN A 42 13.46 -1.99 -3.24
N SER A 43 12.54 -1.18 -2.73
CA SER A 43 11.98 -1.32 -1.37
C SER A 43 10.62 -2.00 -1.34
N VAL A 44 9.91 -2.06 -2.46
CA VAL A 44 8.60 -2.72 -2.54
C VAL A 44 8.79 -4.23 -2.61
N ILE A 45 8.41 -4.89 -1.53
CA ILE A 45 8.41 -6.35 -1.42
C ILE A 45 7.04 -6.87 -1.84
N MET A 46 7.04 -7.80 -2.80
CA MET A 46 5.85 -8.55 -3.20
C MET A 46 6.21 -9.96 -3.63
N ALA A 47 5.25 -10.88 -3.55
CA ALA A 47 5.41 -12.24 -3.99
C ALA A 47 4.19 -12.73 -4.76
N SER A 48 4.42 -13.40 -5.89
CA SER A 48 3.38 -14.23 -6.49
C SER A 48 3.22 -15.49 -5.65
N ILE A 49 2.03 -15.67 -5.08
CA ILE A 49 1.73 -16.79 -4.17
C ILE A 49 0.69 -17.75 -4.73
N ALA A 50 0.33 -17.61 -6.01
CA ALA A 50 -0.63 -18.46 -6.71
C ALA A 50 -0.36 -19.97 -6.51
N HIS A 51 0.91 -20.39 -6.54
CA HIS A 51 1.30 -21.79 -6.35
C HIS A 51 1.23 -22.30 -4.91
N TYR A 52 1.17 -21.39 -3.94
CA TYR A 52 1.03 -21.69 -2.52
C TYR A 52 -0.41 -21.53 -2.00
N SER A 53 -1.26 -20.84 -2.77
CA SER A 53 -2.67 -20.62 -2.46
C SER A 53 -3.52 -21.84 -2.86
N LYS A 54 -4.64 -22.03 -2.15
CA LYS A 54 -5.70 -22.97 -2.57
C LYS A 54 -6.44 -22.49 -3.82
N HIS A 55 -6.29 -21.22 -4.16
CA HIS A 55 -6.94 -20.52 -5.27
C HIS A 55 -5.90 -20.10 -6.32
N SER A 56 -5.20 -21.08 -6.90
CA SER A 56 -4.10 -20.80 -7.84
C SER A 56 -4.53 -20.05 -9.11
N ASP A 57 -5.80 -20.15 -9.46
CA ASP A 57 -6.44 -19.47 -10.59
C ASP A 57 -6.62 -17.96 -10.36
N GLU A 58 -6.59 -17.49 -9.11
CA GLU A 58 -6.64 -16.07 -8.78
C GLU A 58 -5.36 -15.32 -9.16
N GLN A 59 -4.28 -16.04 -9.48
CA GLN A 59 -2.98 -15.44 -9.82
C GLN A 59 -2.53 -14.40 -8.79
N GLU A 60 -2.68 -14.76 -7.52
CA GLU A 60 -2.49 -13.85 -6.40
C GLU A 60 -1.03 -13.34 -6.32
N VAL A 61 -0.92 -12.03 -6.12
CA VAL A 61 0.30 -11.30 -5.78
C VAL A 61 0.07 -10.57 -4.46
N LEU A 62 0.88 -10.92 -3.47
CA LEU A 62 0.81 -10.37 -2.13
C LEU A 62 1.90 -9.31 -1.95
N PHE A 63 1.49 -8.08 -1.68
CA PHE A 63 2.39 -6.99 -1.29
C PHE A 63 2.59 -7.00 0.22
N ASP A 64 3.83 -6.71 0.65
CA ASP A 64 4.18 -6.56 2.06
C ASP A 64 3.53 -5.33 2.70
N LEU A 65 3.50 -5.31 4.03
CA LEU A 65 2.88 -4.29 4.88
C LEU A 65 3.39 -2.87 4.58
N ASP A 66 4.67 -2.76 4.24
CA ASP A 66 5.37 -1.48 4.06
C ASP A 66 5.36 -1.01 2.58
N ALA A 67 4.62 -1.70 1.70
CA ALA A 67 4.53 -1.31 0.30
C ALA A 67 3.85 0.07 0.17
N ALA A 68 4.55 1.03 -0.42
CA ALA A 68 4.04 2.36 -0.68
C ALA A 68 3.58 2.50 -2.14
N PHE A 69 2.50 3.28 -2.32
CA PHE A 69 1.89 3.50 -3.63
C PHE A 69 1.58 4.98 -3.84
N GLU A 70 2.04 5.51 -4.97
CA GLU A 70 1.67 6.82 -5.50
C GLU A 70 0.32 6.72 -6.23
N ILE A 71 -0.59 7.66 -5.99
CA ILE A 71 -1.86 7.75 -6.74
C ILE A 71 -1.61 8.53 -8.02
N LEU A 72 -1.74 7.88 -9.17
CA LEU A 72 -1.58 8.51 -10.48
C LEU A 72 -2.88 9.17 -10.96
N SER A 73 -4.00 8.46 -10.82
CA SER A 73 -5.32 9.00 -11.21
C SER A 73 -6.46 8.30 -10.49
N VAL A 74 -7.60 8.98 -10.45
CA VAL A 74 -8.88 8.41 -10.01
C VAL A 74 -9.90 8.73 -11.09
N GLU A 75 -10.39 7.69 -11.76
CA GLU A 75 -11.26 7.81 -12.93
C GLU A 75 -12.57 7.06 -12.67
N LYS A 76 -13.70 7.66 -13.04
CA LYS A 76 -14.99 6.95 -13.02
C LYS A 76 -15.05 6.02 -14.22
N ASN A 77 -15.32 4.74 -13.98
CA ASN A 77 -15.50 3.74 -15.02
C ASN A 77 -16.98 3.42 -15.18
N SER A 78 -17.54 3.86 -16.31
CA SER A 78 -18.96 3.70 -16.63
C SER A 78 -19.38 2.23 -16.78
N SER A 79 -18.47 1.36 -17.22
CA SER A 79 -18.74 -0.08 -17.40
C SER A 79 -18.77 -0.84 -16.07
N LEU A 80 -17.97 -0.39 -15.11
CA LEU A 80 -17.93 -0.93 -13.73
C LEU A 80 -18.95 -0.28 -12.79
N ASN A 81 -19.60 0.82 -13.22
CA ASN A 81 -20.34 1.72 -12.35
C ASN A 81 -19.56 2.08 -11.06
N GLY A 82 -18.26 2.32 -11.19
CA GLY A 82 -17.35 2.44 -10.05
C GLY A 82 -16.17 3.37 -10.33
N LEU A 83 -15.21 3.38 -9.41
CA LEU A 83 -13.95 4.13 -9.56
C LEU A 83 -12.81 3.17 -9.87
N VAL A 84 -11.93 3.59 -10.77
CA VAL A 84 -10.62 2.97 -10.99
C VAL A 84 -9.58 3.94 -10.48
N VAL A 85 -8.79 3.49 -9.51
CA VAL A 85 -7.67 4.22 -8.93
C VAL A 85 -6.40 3.60 -9.47
N LYS A 86 -5.66 4.37 -10.29
CA LYS A 86 -4.37 3.94 -10.82
C LYS A 86 -3.30 4.28 -9.79
N LEU A 87 -2.54 3.26 -9.42
CA LEU A 87 -1.49 3.33 -8.43
C LEU A 87 -0.16 2.94 -9.06
N LYS A 88 0.92 3.49 -8.54
CA LYS A 88 2.29 3.06 -8.87
C LYS A 88 3.05 2.72 -7.61
N ALA A 89 3.63 1.53 -7.55
CA ALA A 89 4.53 1.13 -6.48
C ALA A 89 5.77 2.05 -6.47
N THR A 90 6.10 2.60 -5.31
CA THR A 90 7.15 3.62 -5.16
C THR A 90 8.03 3.34 -3.94
N ASP A 91 9.30 3.75 -4.02
CA ASP A 91 10.26 3.68 -2.92
C ASP A 91 10.16 4.89 -1.97
N GLU A 92 9.43 5.94 -2.36
CA GLU A 92 9.31 7.20 -1.61
C GLU A 92 8.82 6.99 -0.18
N GLY A 93 7.95 5.99 0.05
CA GLY A 93 7.50 5.66 1.40
C GLY A 93 8.62 5.14 2.30
N ALA A 94 9.50 4.28 1.76
CA ALA A 94 10.67 3.80 2.47
C ALA A 94 11.69 4.92 2.71
N GLU A 95 11.89 5.80 1.71
CA GLU A 95 12.77 6.97 1.84
C GLU A 95 12.27 7.91 2.94
N LEU A 96 10.98 8.26 2.96
CA LEU A 96 10.39 9.11 4.00
C LEU A 96 10.49 8.48 5.40
N ALA A 97 10.23 7.18 5.51
CA ALA A 97 10.39 6.47 6.77
C ALA A 97 11.84 6.51 7.27
N GLN A 98 12.80 6.32 6.35
CA GLN A 98 14.23 6.38 6.67
C GLN A 98 14.66 7.79 7.07
N GLU A 99 14.17 8.84 6.39
CA GLU A 99 14.42 10.24 6.77
C GLU A 99 13.89 10.55 8.16
N TYR A 100 12.68 10.07 8.49
CA TYR A 100 12.09 10.25 9.81
C TYR A 100 12.91 9.57 10.91
N ILE A 101 13.33 8.31 10.69
CA ILE A 101 14.21 7.58 11.62
C ILE A 101 15.52 8.34 11.82
N GLN A 102 16.17 8.78 10.72
CA GLN A 102 17.43 9.53 10.80
C GLN A 102 17.28 10.87 11.53
N TYR A 103 16.16 11.58 11.31
CA TYR A 103 15.86 12.81 12.02
C TYR A 103 15.74 12.56 13.53
N HIS A 104 15.00 11.52 13.93
CA HIS A 104 14.85 11.17 15.34
C HIS A 104 16.15 10.65 15.97
N ASP A 105 16.95 9.86 15.27
CA ASP A 105 18.27 9.41 15.75
C ASP A 105 19.23 10.58 15.99
N ARG A 106 19.25 11.57 15.09
CA ARG A 106 20.06 12.78 15.28
C ARG A 106 19.57 13.59 16.47
N LYS A 107 18.26 13.70 16.65
CA LYS A 107 17.64 14.40 17.80
C LYS A 107 17.92 13.68 19.11
N LEU A 108 17.85 12.34 19.13
CA LEU A 108 18.19 11.48 20.27
C LEU A 108 19.64 11.63 20.69
N ASN A 109 20.58 11.64 19.74
CA ASN A 109 22.01 11.78 20.03
C ASN A 109 22.43 13.19 20.47
N THR A 110 21.58 14.20 20.26
CA THR A 110 21.86 15.60 20.63
C THR A 110 21.07 16.09 21.85
N THR A 111 20.13 15.30 22.36
CA THR A 111 19.17 15.73 23.40
C THR A 111 19.21 14.81 24.63
N SER A 112 19.11 15.39 25.83
CA SER A 112 18.99 14.64 27.10
C SER A 112 17.81 13.66 27.07
N VAL A 113 18.02 12.42 27.53
CA VAL A 113 17.01 11.34 27.60
C VAL A 113 15.70 11.80 28.27
N VAL A 114 15.80 12.66 29.28
CA VAL A 114 14.63 13.20 30.02
C VAL A 114 13.78 14.13 29.16
N ILE A 115 14.40 14.93 28.29
CA ILE A 115 13.70 15.84 27.39
C ILE A 115 12.99 15.03 26.29
N MET A 116 13.63 13.98 25.78
CA MET A 116 13.02 13.09 24.79
C MET A 116 11.82 12.31 25.34
N PHE A 117 11.90 11.86 26.59
CA PHE A 117 10.76 11.20 27.24
C PHE A 117 9.56 12.15 27.39
N GLY A 118 9.81 13.43 27.67
CA GLY A 118 8.78 14.47 27.68
C GLY A 118 8.14 14.72 26.32
N TYR A 119 8.93 14.74 25.24
CA TYR A 119 8.40 14.88 23.87
C TYR A 119 7.52 13.70 23.46
N LEU A 120 7.96 12.47 23.73
CA LEU A 120 7.18 11.27 23.42
C LEU A 120 5.84 11.24 24.17
N LEU A 121 5.82 11.64 25.45
CA LEU A 121 4.57 11.75 26.20
C LEU A 121 3.64 12.85 25.66
N ALA A 122 4.19 13.89 25.04
CA ALA A 122 3.40 14.99 24.47
C ALA A 122 2.84 14.69 23.07
N GLU A 123 3.49 13.84 22.27
CA GLU A 123 3.03 13.46 20.92
C GLU A 123 2.08 12.26 20.91
N VAL A 124 2.11 11.41 21.94
CA VAL A 124 1.26 10.20 22.04
C VAL A 124 -0.09 10.50 22.74
N GLY A 125 -0.28 11.71 23.29
CA GLY A 125 -1.53 12.17 23.90
C GLY A 125 -2.40 12.97 22.94
#